data_AF-A0A9W8Z739-F1
#
_entry.id   AF-A0A9W8Z739-F1
#
_cell.length_a   1.000
_cell.length_b   1.000
_cell.length_c   1.000
_cell.angle_alpha   90.00
_cell.angle_beta   90.00
_cell.angle_gamma   90.00
#
_symmetry.space_group_name_H-M   'P 1'
#
loop_
_entity.id
_entity.type
_entity.pdbx_description
1 polymer ?
#
loop_
_entity_poly.entity_id
_entity_poly.type
_entity_poly.pdbx_seq_one_letter_code
_entity_poly.pdbx_strand_id
1 'polypeptide(L)'
;MLIRVGADKSALVYEGPSESILSPISLFVAYSTEMHAATKITMLRMFYDCIDLASPESDGWQVHDWLKRAYAREKVPISQNSITWLLHLTANERYVECSPRIVWSALQHAVRSVLNHERYSRHLERLLQLSEDETRNISQRHLSALGSWIALRVNGRALLPMVLYVGSFLQMKGFDWIEDPMSHREFLQAQPNLYAAWCHAVLDAVEKIELYMREELDLSMQHLSWTRDDLISALSDTDVVTSSSNDHFLNPQNCSQCKDNYNMMAHSLVEPARIAIQECVKTGHESDCICQSSFTENDLAAELSDYSGVCCNEEEGDESDTDEEFFDAQPLHFDNQDQCNSKMFSETATLLYKAQGRIWIGEYAIGERLCATCFLFKEQYIGEDGFAAEFPPMPKSFESFRTEW
;
A
#
# COMPACT_ATOMS: atom_id res chain seq x y z
N MET A 1 17.08 26.25 21.03
CA MET A 1 17.57 25.11 21.85
C MET A 1 18.55 24.20 21.09
N LEU A 2 19.00 24.50 19.87
CA LEU A 2 20.14 23.84 19.19
C LEU A 2 21.50 24.50 19.51
N ILE A 3 21.51 25.82 19.72
CA ILE A 3 22.67 26.57 20.22
C ILE A 3 23.13 26.07 21.61
N ARG A 4 22.20 25.60 22.46
CA ARG A 4 22.52 24.99 23.76
C ARG A 4 23.12 23.58 23.64
N VAL A 5 23.03 22.96 22.47
CA VAL A 5 23.58 21.62 22.16
C VAL A 5 24.77 21.74 21.20
N GLY A 6 25.29 22.96 20.97
CA GLY A 6 26.53 23.19 20.21
C GLY A 6 26.37 23.40 18.70
N ALA A 7 25.15 23.54 18.17
CA ALA A 7 24.97 23.83 16.75
C ALA A 7 25.35 25.29 16.42
N ASP A 8 26.51 25.48 15.80
CA ASP A 8 26.99 26.75 15.28
C ASP A 8 26.67 26.86 13.79
N LYS A 9 25.97 27.94 13.40
CA LYS A 9 25.63 28.23 12.00
C LYS A 9 26.88 28.49 11.15
N SER A 10 28.00 28.87 11.77
CA SER A 10 29.30 29.07 11.13
C SER A 10 30.18 27.82 11.07
N ALA A 11 29.88 26.77 11.85
CA ALA A 11 30.59 25.49 11.78
C ALA A 11 30.30 24.70 10.49
N LEU A 12 29.19 25.00 9.79
CA LEU A 12 28.89 24.47 8.46
C LEU A 12 29.83 25.03 7.36
N VAL A 13 30.63 26.06 7.66
CA VAL A 13 31.44 26.78 6.65
C VAL A 13 32.92 26.38 6.69
N TYR A 14 33.44 25.79 7.77
CA TYR A 14 34.89 25.67 7.96
C TYR A 14 35.48 24.27 7.88
N GLU A 15 34.72 23.22 8.20
CA GLU A 15 35.09 21.84 7.92
C GLU A 15 33.81 21.14 7.46
N GLY A 16 33.77 20.69 6.21
CA GLY A 16 32.64 19.91 5.72
C GLY A 16 32.38 18.72 6.65
N PRO A 17 31.12 18.37 6.94
CA PRO A 17 30.84 17.23 7.81
C PRO A 17 31.56 15.99 7.23
N SER A 18 32.33 15.30 8.07
CA SER A 18 32.82 13.96 7.71
C SER A 18 31.65 13.09 7.33
N GLU A 19 31.82 12.15 6.39
CA GLU A 19 30.77 11.26 5.84
C GLU A 19 29.88 10.58 6.90
N SER A 20 30.31 10.49 8.17
CA SER A 20 29.60 9.87 9.29
C SER A 20 28.83 10.83 10.22
N ILE A 21 28.88 12.15 10.05
CA ILE A 21 28.22 13.11 10.97
C ILE A 21 26.94 13.63 10.34
N LEU A 22 25.79 13.21 10.90
CA LEU A 22 24.47 13.77 10.61
C LEU A 22 24.49 15.29 10.80
N SER A 23 23.96 16.06 9.84
CA SER A 23 23.87 17.51 10.04
C SER A 23 23.07 17.89 11.29
N PRO A 24 23.27 19.10 11.83
CA PRO A 24 22.49 19.59 12.98
C PRO A 24 20.97 19.52 12.77
N ILE A 25 20.50 19.59 11.51
CA ILE A 25 19.08 19.54 11.16
C ILE A 25 18.59 18.09 11.18
N SER A 26 19.34 17.17 10.55
CA SER A 26 19.08 15.73 10.58
C SER A 26 19.06 15.20 12.02
N LEU A 27 20.02 15.63 12.85
CA LEU A 27 20.04 15.33 14.29
C LEU A 27 18.81 15.91 14.99
N PHE A 28 18.47 17.18 14.74
CA PHE A 28 17.32 17.82 15.37
C PHE A 28 16.03 17.05 15.12
N VAL A 29 15.74 16.70 13.86
CA VAL A 29 14.50 15.97 13.53
C VAL A 29 14.48 14.56 14.09
N ALA A 30 15.64 13.88 14.14
CA ALA A 30 15.78 12.56 14.74
C ALA A 30 15.49 12.58 16.26
N TYR A 31 15.96 13.59 16.99
CA TYR A 31 15.74 13.73 18.43
C TYR A 31 14.43 14.41 18.82
N SER A 32 13.67 14.93 17.84
CA SER A 32 12.45 15.69 18.10
C SER A 32 11.18 15.00 17.63
N THR A 33 11.17 13.67 17.46
CA THR A 33 10.00 12.93 16.94
C THR A 33 8.68 13.30 17.63
N GLU A 34 8.70 13.44 18.96
CA GLU A 34 7.53 13.77 19.80
C GLU A 34 7.23 15.28 19.89
N MET A 35 8.07 16.15 19.33
CA MET A 35 7.83 17.60 19.39
C MET A 35 6.68 18.00 18.47
N HIS A 36 5.94 19.03 18.89
CA HIS A 36 4.84 19.61 18.12
C HIS A 36 5.32 20.17 16.76
N ALA A 37 4.52 19.97 15.71
CA ALA A 37 4.85 20.35 14.33
C ALA A 37 5.30 21.82 14.20
N ALA A 38 4.58 22.76 14.84
CA ALA A 38 4.91 24.19 14.78
C ALA A 38 6.35 24.52 15.22
N THR A 39 6.85 23.83 16.26
CA THR A 39 8.21 24.04 16.77
C THR A 39 9.24 23.47 15.79
N LYS A 40 8.97 22.29 15.22
CA LYS A 40 9.82 21.71 14.16
C LYS A 40 9.91 22.64 12.96
N ILE A 41 8.76 23.11 12.46
CA ILE A 41 8.69 24.03 11.31
C ILE A 41 9.48 25.31 11.58
N THR A 42 9.34 25.91 12.77
CA THR A 42 10.11 27.13 13.12
C THR A 42 11.61 26.87 13.11
N MET A 43 12.05 25.71 13.61
CA MET A 43 13.46 25.34 13.62
C MET A 43 13.97 25.07 12.20
N LEU A 44 13.24 24.30 11.40
CA LEU A 44 13.60 23.97 10.02
C LEU A 44 13.66 25.22 9.12
N ARG A 45 12.77 26.19 9.32
CA ARG A 45 12.81 27.48 8.60
C ARG A 45 14.12 28.24 8.78
N MET A 46 14.82 28.09 9.92
CA MET A 46 16.09 28.77 10.15
C MET A 46 17.26 28.19 9.32
N PHE A 47 17.09 26.99 8.80
CA PHE A 47 18.09 26.22 8.07
C PHE A 47 17.56 25.68 6.74
N TYR A 48 16.53 26.32 6.17
CA TYR A 48 15.94 25.88 4.90
C TYR A 48 16.98 25.76 3.79
N ASP A 49 17.90 26.72 3.68
CA ASP A 49 18.97 26.73 2.67
C ASP A 49 19.93 25.53 2.75
N CYS A 50 19.84 24.71 3.80
CA CYS A 50 20.63 23.50 4.01
C CYS A 50 19.85 22.20 3.73
N ILE A 51 18.58 22.28 3.32
CA ILE A 51 17.77 21.11 2.95
C ILE A 51 18.07 20.77 1.49
N ASP A 52 19.11 19.98 1.28
CA ASP A 52 19.56 19.55 -0.03
C ASP A 52 18.96 18.19 -0.43
N LEU A 53 18.39 18.12 -1.65
CA LEU A 53 17.82 16.91 -2.25
C LEU A 53 18.60 16.42 -3.48
N ALA A 54 19.74 17.06 -3.79
CA ALA A 54 20.48 16.80 -5.03
C ALA A 54 21.15 15.43 -5.10
N SER A 55 21.40 14.77 -3.97
CA SER A 55 21.90 13.38 -3.88
C SER A 55 21.06 12.60 -2.87
N PRO A 56 20.85 11.28 -3.05
CA PRO A 56 20.06 10.45 -2.13
C PRO A 56 20.59 10.39 -0.70
N GLU A 57 21.88 10.64 -0.50
CA GLU A 57 22.58 10.63 0.78
C GLU A 57 22.52 11.99 1.48
N SER A 58 22.11 13.06 0.77
CA SER A 58 22.04 14.42 1.29
C SER A 58 21.11 14.53 2.50
N ASP A 59 21.40 15.51 3.35
CA ASP A 59 20.66 15.76 4.59
C ASP A 59 19.17 15.99 4.38
N GLY A 60 18.76 16.60 3.25
CA GLY A 60 17.36 16.85 2.98
C GLY A 60 16.54 15.56 2.97
N TRP A 61 17.04 14.48 2.35
CA TRP A 61 16.33 13.19 2.36
C TRP A 61 16.26 12.55 3.73
N GLN A 62 17.29 12.72 4.55
CA GLN A 62 17.26 12.27 5.94
C GLN A 62 16.21 13.04 6.74
N VAL A 63 16.12 14.36 6.52
CA VAL A 63 15.07 15.20 7.11
C VAL A 63 13.69 14.72 6.67
N HIS A 64 13.48 14.45 5.38
CA HIS A 64 12.24 13.86 4.88
C HIS A 64 11.90 12.56 5.61
N ASP A 65 12.83 11.61 5.68
CA ASP A 65 12.62 10.31 6.33
C ASP A 65 12.19 10.45 7.79
N TRP A 66 12.88 11.30 8.56
CA TRP A 66 12.55 11.52 9.97
C TRP A 66 11.19 12.21 10.17
N LEU A 67 10.86 13.22 9.37
CA LEU A 67 9.56 13.87 9.47
C LEU A 67 8.42 12.96 9.03
N LYS A 68 8.61 12.14 7.98
CA LYS A 68 7.65 11.11 7.55
C LYS A 68 7.37 10.07 8.63
N ARG A 69 8.34 9.72 9.47
CA ARG A 69 8.14 8.80 10.63
C ARG A 69 7.52 9.51 11.84
N ALA A 70 7.81 10.79 12.01
CA ALA A 70 7.32 11.56 13.15
C ALA A 70 5.89 12.08 12.96
N TYR A 71 5.36 12.16 11.74
CA TYR A 71 4.12 12.90 11.43
C TYR A 71 2.92 12.48 12.30
N ALA A 72 2.71 11.18 12.51
CA ALA A 72 1.60 10.67 13.32
C ALA A 72 1.74 11.05 14.80
N ARG A 73 2.96 11.31 15.28
CA ARG A 73 3.27 11.66 16.68
C ARG A 73 3.13 13.16 16.96
N GLU A 74 3.05 14.00 15.93
CA GLU A 74 2.94 15.46 16.10
C GLU A 74 1.55 15.92 16.59
N LYS A 75 0.54 15.05 16.53
CA LYS A 75 -0.84 15.28 17.05
C LYS A 75 -1.48 16.58 16.54
N VAL A 76 -1.22 16.94 15.30
CA VAL A 76 -1.84 18.07 14.59
C VAL A 76 -2.64 17.56 13.38
N PRO A 77 -3.57 18.36 12.82
CA PRO A 77 -4.17 18.03 11.52
C PRO A 77 -3.10 17.81 10.45
N ILE A 78 -3.34 16.87 9.52
CA ILE A 78 -2.30 16.48 8.55
C ILE A 78 -1.86 17.63 7.65
N SER A 79 -2.76 18.55 7.34
CA SER A 79 -2.44 19.78 6.61
C SER A 79 -1.45 20.71 7.34
N GLN A 80 -1.22 20.51 8.64
CA GLN A 80 -0.34 21.33 9.49
C GLN A 80 0.92 20.57 9.96
N ASN A 81 1.07 19.31 9.57
CA ASN A 81 2.25 18.50 9.91
C ASN A 81 3.54 19.08 9.31
N SER A 82 4.65 18.80 9.97
CA SER A 82 5.97 19.28 9.53
C SER A 82 6.38 18.72 8.17
N ILE A 83 6.04 17.46 7.87
CA ILE A 83 6.28 16.84 6.55
C ILE A 83 5.45 17.50 5.45
N THR A 84 4.19 17.84 5.70
CA THR A 84 3.31 18.56 4.77
C THR A 84 3.89 19.93 4.43
N TRP A 85 4.38 20.66 5.43
CA TRP A 85 5.10 21.92 5.22
C TRP A 85 6.37 21.72 4.37
N LEU A 86 7.15 20.68 4.65
CA LEU A 86 8.38 20.40 3.90
C LEU A 86 8.11 20.03 2.44
N LEU A 87 7.04 19.27 2.16
CA LEU A 87 6.62 18.93 0.79
C LEU A 87 6.20 20.19 0.02
N HIS A 88 5.42 21.10 0.63
CA HIS A 88 5.09 22.40 0.01
C HIS A 88 6.33 23.22 -0.31
N LEU A 89 7.32 23.21 0.59
CA LEU A 89 8.54 23.99 0.46
C LEU A 89 9.46 23.44 -0.65
N THR A 90 9.61 22.13 -0.74
CA THR A 90 10.58 21.47 -1.62
C THR A 90 10.00 21.05 -2.97
N ALA A 91 8.69 21.16 -3.18
CA ALA A 91 8.03 20.76 -4.44
C ALA A 91 8.65 21.40 -5.71
N ASN A 92 9.33 22.55 -5.59
CA ASN A 92 9.94 23.26 -6.72
C ASN A 92 11.49 23.17 -6.73
N GLU A 93 12.07 22.24 -5.97
CA GLU A 93 13.53 22.04 -5.99
C GLU A 93 14.01 21.63 -7.39
N ARG A 94 15.11 22.25 -7.83
CA ARG A 94 15.63 22.08 -9.20
C ARG A 94 16.56 20.88 -9.35
N TYR A 95 17.13 20.43 -8.24
CA TYR A 95 18.07 19.33 -8.18
C TYR A 95 17.53 18.31 -7.20
N VAL A 96 17.08 17.18 -7.74
CA VAL A 96 16.47 16.11 -6.97
C VAL A 96 16.97 14.79 -7.52
N GLU A 97 17.50 13.95 -6.65
CA GLU A 97 17.84 12.57 -6.97
C GLU A 97 17.13 11.61 -6.01
N CYS A 98 16.28 10.76 -6.59
CA CYS A 98 15.45 9.77 -5.93
C CYS A 98 16.09 8.38 -6.03
N SER A 99 16.23 7.71 -4.89
CA SER A 99 16.65 6.31 -4.80
C SER A 99 15.46 5.40 -4.44
N PRO A 100 15.58 4.07 -4.62
CA PRO A 100 14.56 3.11 -4.19
C PRO A 100 14.16 3.28 -2.72
N ARG A 101 15.12 3.60 -1.84
CA ARG A 101 14.85 3.90 -0.43
C ARG A 101 13.92 5.10 -0.27
N ILE A 102 14.12 6.15 -1.04
CA ILE A 102 13.28 7.35 -1.04
C ILE A 102 11.88 7.01 -1.53
N VAL A 103 11.76 6.19 -2.57
CA VAL A 103 10.47 5.71 -3.11
C VAL A 103 9.73 4.87 -2.06
N TRP A 104 10.41 3.94 -1.38
CA TRP A 104 9.82 3.17 -0.29
C TRP A 104 9.29 4.07 0.81
N SER A 105 10.14 4.97 1.31
CA SER A 105 9.78 5.96 2.33
C SER A 105 8.59 6.83 1.90
N ALA A 106 8.53 7.22 0.63
CA ALA A 106 7.43 7.99 0.06
C ALA A 106 6.13 7.18 0.02
N LEU A 107 6.14 5.94 -0.49
CA LEU A 107 4.99 5.03 -0.49
C LEU A 107 4.44 4.85 0.93
N GLN A 108 5.34 4.51 1.87
CA GLN A 108 4.99 4.27 3.26
C GLN A 108 4.35 5.51 3.92
N HIS A 109 4.84 6.71 3.61
CA HIS A 109 4.23 7.96 4.06
C HIS A 109 2.87 8.22 3.41
N ALA A 110 2.76 8.12 2.09
CA ALA A 110 1.53 8.43 1.35
C ALA A 110 0.33 7.61 1.84
N VAL A 111 0.50 6.28 1.87
CA VAL A 111 -0.56 5.36 2.29
C VAL A 111 -0.99 5.64 3.73
N ARG A 112 -0.04 5.76 4.66
CA ARG A 112 -0.38 6.02 6.07
C ARG A 112 -0.95 7.41 6.29
N SER A 113 -0.53 8.43 5.54
CA SER A 113 -1.06 9.79 5.69
C SER A 113 -2.55 9.83 5.38
N VAL A 114 -2.97 9.22 4.26
CA VAL A 114 -4.39 9.15 3.90
C VAL A 114 -5.19 8.27 4.89
N LEU A 115 -4.68 7.08 5.24
CA LEU A 115 -5.35 6.18 6.19
C LEU A 115 -5.52 6.82 7.57
N ASN A 116 -4.47 7.46 8.10
CA ASN A 116 -4.54 8.13 9.40
C ASN A 116 -5.44 9.36 9.34
N HIS A 117 -5.44 10.11 8.23
CA HIS A 117 -6.34 11.25 8.10
C HIS A 117 -7.80 10.80 8.18
N GLU A 118 -8.14 9.72 7.50
CA GLU A 118 -9.49 9.17 7.57
C GLU A 118 -9.84 8.71 8.99
N ARG A 119 -8.96 7.93 9.62
CA ARG A 119 -9.20 7.39 10.95
C ARG A 119 -9.43 8.47 12.01
N TYR A 120 -8.66 9.56 11.97
CA TYR A 120 -8.78 10.65 12.93
C TYR A 120 -10.02 11.50 12.69
N SER A 121 -10.32 11.80 11.42
CA SER A 121 -11.36 12.73 11.04
C SER A 121 -12.72 12.05 10.78
N ARG A 122 -12.74 10.71 10.75
CA ARG A 122 -13.91 9.85 10.55
C ARG A 122 -14.80 10.36 9.41
N HIS A 123 -14.22 10.59 8.23
CA HIS A 123 -14.98 11.17 7.13
C HIS A 123 -16.09 10.22 6.70
N LEU A 124 -15.88 8.90 6.69
CA LEU A 124 -16.94 7.97 6.31
C LEU A 124 -18.18 8.09 7.21
N GLU A 125 -18.01 8.19 8.53
CA GLU A 125 -19.12 8.45 9.47
C GLU A 125 -19.89 9.72 9.09
N ARG A 126 -19.17 10.80 8.77
CA ARG A 126 -19.77 12.08 8.36
C ARG A 126 -20.45 12.00 7.00
N LEU A 127 -19.88 11.27 6.06
CA LEU A 127 -20.39 11.09 4.71
C LEU A 127 -21.69 10.29 4.70
N LEU A 128 -21.80 9.27 5.55
CA LEU A 128 -23.02 8.47 5.69
C LEU A 128 -24.16 9.21 6.40
N GLN A 129 -23.87 10.33 7.06
CA GLN A 129 -24.87 11.14 7.79
C GLN A 129 -25.74 10.26 8.70
N LEU A 130 -25.09 9.46 9.54
CA LEU A 130 -25.78 8.52 10.41
C LEU A 130 -26.61 9.27 11.45
N SER A 131 -27.86 8.86 11.62
CA SER A 131 -28.70 9.24 12.76
C SER A 131 -28.15 8.65 14.06
N GLU A 132 -28.62 9.17 15.22
CA GLU A 132 -28.21 8.64 16.52
C GLU A 132 -28.55 7.14 16.69
N ASP A 133 -29.69 6.71 16.15
CA ASP A 133 -30.13 5.31 16.22
C ASP A 133 -29.29 4.41 15.31
N GLU A 134 -29.01 4.83 14.06
CA GLU A 134 -28.12 4.10 13.15
C GLU A 134 -26.71 3.97 13.74
N THR A 135 -26.18 5.04 14.35
CA THR A 135 -24.85 5.06 14.96
C THR A 135 -24.69 4.02 16.08
N ARG A 136 -25.78 3.72 16.81
CA ARG A 136 -25.78 2.72 17.89
C ARG A 136 -25.85 1.28 17.37
N ASN A 137 -26.49 1.08 16.22
CA ASN A 137 -26.74 -0.25 15.66
C ASN A 137 -25.64 -0.72 14.70
N ILE A 138 -24.91 0.20 14.07
CA ILE A 138 -23.83 -0.13 13.14
C ILE A 138 -22.61 -0.72 13.85
N SER A 139 -22.04 -1.77 13.25
CA SER A 139 -20.74 -2.30 13.66
C SER A 139 -19.62 -1.30 13.37
N GLN A 140 -19.02 -0.77 14.44
CA GLN A 140 -17.86 0.13 14.35
C GLN A 140 -16.65 -0.54 13.67
N ARG A 141 -16.51 -1.87 13.79
CA ARG A 141 -15.45 -2.62 13.11
C ARG A 141 -15.66 -2.65 11.60
N HIS A 142 -16.88 -2.94 11.15
CA HIS A 142 -17.21 -2.92 9.73
C HIS A 142 -17.09 -1.52 9.13
N LEU A 143 -17.58 -0.51 9.85
CA LEU A 143 -17.48 0.88 9.45
C LEU A 143 -16.01 1.32 9.31
N SER A 144 -15.18 1.00 10.29
CA SER A 144 -13.74 1.31 10.24
C SER A 144 -13.01 0.55 9.12
N ALA A 145 -13.38 -0.71 8.87
CA ALA A 145 -12.81 -1.49 7.77
C ALA A 145 -13.18 -0.88 6.42
N LEU A 146 -14.45 -0.53 6.22
CA LEU A 146 -14.90 0.13 5.00
C LEU A 146 -14.21 1.49 4.80
N GLY A 147 -14.12 2.31 5.85
CA GLY A 147 -13.42 3.60 5.80
C GLY A 147 -11.95 3.44 5.38
N SER A 148 -11.28 2.40 5.88
CA SER A 148 -9.90 2.09 5.51
C SER A 148 -9.77 1.64 4.04
N TRP A 149 -10.72 0.86 3.53
CA TRP A 149 -10.74 0.48 2.12
C TRP A 149 -10.96 1.67 1.20
N ILE A 150 -11.92 2.54 1.52
CA ILE A 150 -12.19 3.75 0.73
C ILE A 150 -10.98 4.71 0.79
N ALA A 151 -10.33 4.86 1.94
CA ALA A 151 -9.10 5.63 2.06
C ALA A 151 -7.94 5.03 1.24
N LEU A 152 -7.82 3.70 1.19
CA LEU A 152 -6.84 3.05 0.31
C LEU A 152 -7.18 3.24 -1.17
N ARG A 153 -8.46 3.25 -1.55
CA ARG A 153 -8.91 3.61 -2.92
C ARG A 153 -8.49 5.02 -3.31
N VAL A 154 -8.54 5.99 -2.39
CA VAL A 154 -8.02 7.34 -2.63
C VAL A 154 -6.53 7.31 -2.99
N ASN A 155 -5.72 6.48 -2.32
CA ASN A 155 -4.32 6.28 -2.72
C ASN A 155 -4.20 5.66 -4.12
N GLY A 156 -5.10 4.73 -4.46
CA GLY A 156 -5.17 4.06 -5.77
C GLY A 156 -5.44 4.99 -6.95
N ARG A 157 -5.97 6.20 -6.73
CA ARG A 157 -6.26 7.18 -7.80
C ARG A 157 -5.02 7.72 -8.50
N ALA A 158 -4.00 8.05 -7.72
CA ALA A 158 -2.81 8.75 -8.24
C ALA A 158 -1.53 8.32 -7.51
N LEU A 159 -1.57 8.15 -6.19
CA LEU A 159 -0.37 7.88 -5.38
C LEU A 159 0.24 6.52 -5.68
N LEU A 160 -0.54 5.43 -5.64
CA LEU A 160 -0.02 4.10 -5.98
C LEU A 160 0.43 4.03 -7.45
N PRO A 161 -0.35 4.51 -8.45
CA PRO A 161 0.11 4.57 -9.84
C PRO A 161 1.43 5.35 -10.03
N MET A 162 1.62 6.47 -9.33
CA MET A 162 2.88 7.22 -9.40
C MET A 162 4.06 6.41 -8.86
N VAL A 163 3.88 5.66 -7.77
CA VAL A 163 4.93 4.75 -7.26
C VAL A 163 5.28 3.68 -8.28
N LEU A 164 4.28 3.10 -8.95
CA LEU A 164 4.52 2.12 -10.03
C LEU A 164 5.32 2.72 -11.17
N TYR A 165 4.94 3.92 -11.62
CA TYR A 165 5.63 4.63 -12.67
C TYR A 165 7.08 4.96 -12.28
N VAL A 166 7.30 5.47 -11.07
CA VAL A 166 8.65 5.79 -10.59
C VAL A 166 9.50 4.54 -10.38
N GLY A 167 8.93 3.45 -9.86
CA GLY A 167 9.66 2.19 -9.70
C GLY A 167 10.08 1.58 -11.04
N SER A 168 9.20 1.67 -12.04
CA SER A 168 9.51 1.34 -13.45
C SER A 168 10.63 2.21 -14.01
N PHE A 169 10.50 3.53 -13.84
CA PHE A 169 11.48 4.53 -14.29
C PHE A 169 12.86 4.35 -13.64
N LEU A 170 12.90 4.01 -12.35
CA LEU A 170 14.13 3.71 -11.60
C LEU A 170 14.65 2.28 -11.84
N GLN A 171 13.99 1.49 -12.68
CA GLN A 171 14.41 0.13 -13.00
C GLN A 171 14.56 -0.75 -11.74
N MET A 172 13.56 -0.70 -10.86
CA MET A 172 13.53 -1.48 -9.62
C MET A 172 12.97 -2.89 -9.89
N LYS A 173 13.61 -3.92 -9.30
CA LYS A 173 13.11 -5.31 -9.39
C LYS A 173 11.66 -5.38 -8.87
N GLY A 174 10.82 -6.15 -9.56
CA GLY A 174 9.41 -6.34 -9.20
C GLY A 174 8.45 -5.28 -9.77
N PHE A 175 8.95 -4.28 -10.49
CA PHE A 175 8.14 -3.31 -11.24
C PHE A 175 8.14 -3.66 -12.74
N ASP A 176 7.08 -3.22 -13.45
CA ASP A 176 7.01 -3.39 -14.91
C ASP A 176 8.01 -2.44 -15.57
N TRP A 177 8.73 -2.88 -16.60
CA TRP A 177 9.82 -2.11 -17.20
C TRP A 177 9.33 -1.29 -18.39
N ILE A 178 9.92 -0.11 -18.61
CA ILE A 178 9.78 0.63 -19.86
C ILE A 178 10.85 0.11 -20.82
N GLU A 179 10.44 -0.42 -21.97
CA GLU A 179 11.34 -1.00 -22.98
C GLU A 179 12.21 0.06 -23.69
N ASP A 180 11.80 1.33 -23.67
CA ASP A 180 12.52 2.41 -24.33
C ASP A 180 13.73 2.88 -23.51
N PRO A 181 14.97 2.77 -24.05
CA PRO A 181 16.17 3.19 -23.35
C PRO A 181 16.23 4.73 -23.28
N MET A 182 16.06 5.27 -22.08
CA MET A 182 16.26 6.68 -21.77
C MET A 182 17.76 6.96 -21.54
N SER A 183 18.27 8.10 -22.03
CA SER A 183 19.65 8.51 -21.70
C SER A 183 19.78 8.91 -20.23
N HIS A 184 20.95 8.70 -19.63
CA HIS A 184 21.23 9.12 -18.24
C HIS A 184 20.96 10.61 -18.00
N ARG A 185 21.17 11.45 -19.02
CA ARG A 185 20.87 12.89 -18.94
C ARG A 185 19.36 13.15 -18.84
N GLU A 186 18.56 12.51 -19.68
CA GLU A 186 17.10 12.65 -19.64
C GLU A 186 16.53 12.13 -18.32
N PHE A 187 17.11 11.03 -17.82
CA PHE A 187 16.78 10.47 -16.51
C PHE A 187 16.98 11.51 -15.39
N LEU A 188 18.17 12.08 -15.26
CA LEU A 188 18.46 13.11 -14.26
C LEU A 188 17.58 14.36 -14.42
N GLN A 189 17.25 14.75 -15.66
CA GLN A 189 16.39 15.91 -15.94
C GLN A 189 14.92 15.68 -15.60
N ALA A 190 14.44 14.43 -15.57
CA ALA A 190 13.06 14.09 -15.25
C ALA A 190 12.77 14.06 -13.74
N GLN A 191 13.76 13.71 -12.91
CA GLN A 191 13.55 13.47 -11.48
C GLN A 191 12.94 14.63 -10.68
N PRO A 192 13.37 15.90 -10.88
CA PRO A 192 12.74 17.03 -10.19
C PRO A 192 11.24 17.16 -10.50
N ASN A 193 10.84 16.90 -11.74
CA ASN A 193 9.43 16.96 -12.14
C ASN A 193 8.62 15.82 -11.52
N LEU A 194 9.19 14.61 -11.45
CA LEU A 194 8.54 13.47 -10.79
C LEU A 194 8.34 13.73 -9.29
N TYR A 195 9.36 14.29 -8.64
CA TYR A 195 9.29 14.67 -7.24
C TYR A 195 8.27 15.79 -6.99
N ALA A 196 8.24 16.83 -7.82
CA ALA A 196 7.26 17.90 -7.76
C ALA A 196 5.82 17.36 -7.89
N ALA A 197 5.58 16.52 -8.90
CA ALA A 197 4.29 15.88 -9.12
C ALA A 197 3.87 15.02 -7.93
N TRP A 198 4.81 14.26 -7.35
CA TRP A 198 4.57 13.48 -6.14
C TRP A 198 4.17 14.36 -4.95
N CYS A 199 4.93 15.45 -4.69
CA CYS A 199 4.61 16.39 -3.62
C CYS A 199 3.19 16.94 -3.77
N HIS A 200 2.85 17.43 -4.96
CA HIS A 200 1.52 17.95 -5.24
C HIS A 200 0.42 16.91 -5.08
N ALA A 201 0.63 15.67 -5.56
CA ALA A 201 -0.36 14.61 -5.44
C ALA A 201 -0.61 14.20 -3.99
N VAL A 202 0.44 14.10 -3.16
CA VAL A 202 0.30 13.77 -1.74
C VAL A 202 -0.43 14.89 -0.99
N LEU A 203 -0.05 16.14 -1.24
CA LEU A 203 -0.68 17.31 -0.63
C LEU A 203 -2.17 17.40 -1.00
N ASP A 204 -2.48 17.25 -2.29
CA ASP A 204 -3.84 17.27 -2.82
C ASP A 204 -4.70 16.14 -2.24
N ALA A 205 -4.17 14.91 -2.18
CA ALA A 205 -4.87 13.76 -1.61
C ALA A 205 -5.21 13.94 -0.11
N VAL A 206 -4.30 14.55 0.66
CA VAL A 206 -4.51 14.81 2.08
C VAL A 206 -5.49 15.97 2.30
N GLU A 207 -5.32 17.08 1.57
CA GLU A 207 -6.14 18.28 1.70
C GLU A 207 -7.58 18.05 1.23
N LYS A 208 -7.78 17.21 0.20
CA LYS A 208 -9.10 16.90 -0.40
C LYS A 208 -9.62 15.49 -0.05
N ILE A 209 -9.11 14.86 1.00
CA ILE A 209 -9.47 13.47 1.32
C ILE A 209 -10.99 13.26 1.43
N GLU A 210 -11.73 14.19 2.04
CA GLU A 210 -13.18 14.02 2.24
C GLU A 210 -13.92 13.97 0.91
N LEU A 211 -13.50 14.82 -0.04
CA LEU A 211 -14.04 14.86 -1.39
C LEU A 211 -13.74 13.54 -2.11
N TYR A 212 -12.49 13.09 -2.09
CA TYR A 212 -12.08 11.87 -2.77
C TYR A 212 -12.69 10.61 -2.16
N MET A 213 -12.85 10.57 -0.84
CA MET A 213 -13.57 9.49 -0.17
C MET A 213 -15.05 9.46 -0.55
N ARG A 214 -15.71 10.62 -0.68
CA ARG A 214 -17.09 10.70 -1.16
C ARG A 214 -17.21 10.12 -2.57
N GLU A 215 -16.36 10.58 -3.48
CA GLU A 215 -16.37 10.11 -4.86
C GLU A 215 -16.07 8.60 -4.96
N GLU A 216 -15.11 8.08 -4.20
CA GLU A 216 -14.84 6.64 -4.16
C GLU A 216 -15.97 5.84 -3.53
N LEU A 217 -16.64 6.36 -2.50
CA LEU A 217 -17.83 5.75 -1.91
C LEU A 217 -18.99 5.71 -2.90
N ASP A 218 -19.21 6.80 -3.65
CA ASP A 218 -20.27 6.87 -4.65
C ASP A 218 -20.00 5.87 -5.79
N LEU A 219 -18.77 5.80 -6.31
CA LEU A 219 -18.37 4.81 -7.32
C LEU A 219 -18.53 3.38 -6.82
N SER A 220 -18.15 3.15 -5.57
CA SER A 220 -18.28 1.89 -4.85
C SER A 220 -19.73 1.43 -4.75
N MET A 221 -20.62 2.32 -4.30
CA MET A 221 -22.05 2.04 -4.19
C MET A 221 -22.69 1.85 -5.56
N GLN A 222 -22.31 2.63 -6.58
CA GLN A 222 -22.78 2.45 -7.95
C GLN A 222 -22.39 1.08 -8.52
N HIS A 223 -21.15 0.63 -8.30
CA HIS A 223 -20.69 -0.67 -8.77
C HIS A 223 -21.49 -1.83 -8.15
N LEU A 224 -21.85 -1.70 -6.87
CA LEU A 224 -22.65 -2.68 -6.14
C LEU A 224 -24.17 -2.50 -6.35
N SER A 225 -24.59 -1.45 -7.06
CA SER A 225 -26.00 -1.04 -7.16
C SER A 225 -26.66 -0.85 -5.78
N TRP A 226 -25.90 -0.33 -4.82
CA TRP A 226 -26.33 -0.10 -3.45
C TRP A 226 -26.87 1.30 -3.24
N THR A 227 -27.94 1.40 -2.47
CA THR A 227 -28.39 2.64 -1.84
C THR A 227 -27.73 2.84 -0.47
N ARG A 228 -27.86 4.03 0.11
CA ARG A 228 -27.39 4.31 1.48
C ARG A 228 -28.01 3.32 2.48
N ASP A 229 -29.29 3.02 2.32
CA ASP A 229 -30.02 2.16 3.23
C ASP A 229 -29.56 0.70 3.14
N ASP A 230 -29.23 0.24 1.93
CA ASP A 230 -28.61 -1.09 1.72
C ASP A 230 -27.27 -1.18 2.44
N LEU A 231 -26.44 -0.14 2.30
CA LEU A 231 -25.13 -0.08 2.96
C LEU A 231 -25.26 -0.06 4.48
N ILE A 232 -26.19 0.73 5.04
CA ILE A 232 -26.42 0.78 6.49
C ILE A 232 -26.96 -0.54 7.01
N SER A 233 -27.87 -1.18 6.27
CA SER A 233 -28.36 -2.53 6.57
C SER A 233 -27.21 -3.53 6.64
N ALA A 234 -26.34 -3.53 5.62
CA ALA A 234 -25.18 -4.42 5.56
C ALA A 234 -24.17 -4.17 6.71
N LEU A 235 -24.00 -2.92 7.14
CA LEU A 235 -23.15 -2.55 8.28
C LEU A 235 -23.77 -2.90 9.65
N SER A 236 -25.09 -3.03 9.72
CA SER A 236 -25.83 -3.31 10.96
C SER A 236 -26.08 -4.81 11.19
N ASP A 237 -26.23 -5.58 10.10
CA ASP A 237 -26.57 -7.01 10.16
C ASP A 237 -25.36 -7.86 10.57
N THR A 238 -25.13 -7.91 11.88
CA THR A 238 -24.01 -8.65 12.49
C THR A 238 -24.41 -9.98 13.11
N ASP A 239 -25.71 -10.21 13.37
CA ASP A 239 -26.14 -11.29 14.28
C ASP A 239 -27.31 -12.17 13.79
N VAL A 240 -27.83 -12.03 12.56
CA VAL A 240 -28.96 -12.89 12.12
C VAL A 240 -28.49 -14.12 11.33
N VAL A 241 -27.67 -14.98 11.96
CA VAL A 241 -27.74 -16.43 11.68
C VAL A 241 -27.47 -17.22 12.96
N THR A 242 -28.38 -17.14 13.92
CA THR A 242 -28.68 -18.33 14.72
C THR A 242 -30.01 -18.90 14.27
N SER A 243 -29.92 -20.11 13.69
CA SER A 243 -30.99 -21.11 13.57
C SER A 243 -32.18 -20.74 12.70
N SER A 244 -32.08 -21.05 11.40
CA SER A 244 -32.99 -21.99 10.71
C SER A 244 -32.79 -21.90 9.20
N SER A 245 -32.17 -22.92 8.61
CA SER A 245 -32.40 -23.43 7.24
C SER A 245 -31.27 -24.40 6.90
N ASN A 246 -31.63 -25.61 6.46
CA ASN A 246 -30.73 -26.61 5.91
C ASN A 246 -30.21 -26.17 4.54
N ASP A 247 -29.43 -25.09 4.45
CA ASP A 247 -28.70 -24.73 3.23
C ASP A 247 -27.21 -25.07 3.41
N HIS A 248 -26.84 -26.22 2.86
CA HIS A 248 -25.53 -26.84 2.96
C HIS A 248 -24.44 -26.22 2.07
N PHE A 249 -24.56 -24.99 1.55
CA PHE A 249 -23.70 -24.55 0.43
C PHE A 249 -23.22 -23.09 0.39
N LEU A 250 -23.27 -22.31 1.47
CA LEU A 250 -22.57 -21.01 1.48
C LEU A 250 -21.42 -21.04 2.48
N ASN A 251 -20.20 -21.15 1.97
CA ASN A 251 -19.00 -20.93 2.76
C ASN A 251 -19.12 -19.56 3.44
N PRO A 252 -19.08 -19.50 4.79
CA PRO A 252 -19.29 -18.25 5.52
C PRO A 252 -18.23 -17.23 5.13
N GLN A 253 -18.66 -16.02 4.76
CA GLN A 253 -17.79 -14.93 4.31
C GLN A 253 -17.28 -14.17 5.52
N ASN A 254 -16.43 -14.83 6.31
CA ASN A 254 -15.87 -14.25 7.52
C ASN A 254 -14.44 -13.78 7.27
N CYS A 255 -14.02 -12.73 7.99
CA CYS A 255 -12.60 -12.39 8.04
C CYS A 255 -11.85 -13.51 8.77
N SER A 256 -10.84 -14.09 8.12
CA SER A 256 -10.02 -15.18 8.66
C SER A 256 -9.30 -14.78 9.97
N GLN A 257 -9.01 -13.49 10.16
CA GLN A 257 -8.31 -12.98 11.34
C GLN A 257 -9.28 -12.60 12.48
N CYS A 258 -10.16 -11.60 12.28
CA CYS A 258 -11.04 -11.12 13.36
C CYS A 258 -12.29 -11.98 13.56
N LYS A 259 -12.59 -12.90 12.65
CA LYS A 259 -13.80 -13.76 12.63
C LYS A 259 -15.12 -13.02 12.52
N ASP A 260 -15.12 -11.71 12.30
CA ASP A 260 -16.32 -10.92 12.04
C ASP A 260 -16.99 -11.39 10.74
N ASN A 261 -18.32 -11.34 10.71
CA ASN A 261 -19.16 -11.81 9.61
C ASN A 261 -19.34 -10.73 8.55
N TYR A 262 -18.95 -11.04 7.31
CA TYR A 262 -19.09 -10.17 6.14
C TYR A 262 -20.01 -10.78 5.07
N ASN A 263 -20.97 -11.65 5.41
CA ASN A 263 -21.90 -12.24 4.44
C ASN A 263 -22.59 -11.20 3.55
N MET A 264 -23.04 -10.07 4.12
CA MET A 264 -23.66 -8.96 3.37
C MET A 264 -22.64 -8.05 2.67
N MET A 265 -21.34 -8.18 2.98
CA MET A 265 -20.24 -7.38 2.47
C MET A 265 -19.08 -8.26 1.98
N ALA A 266 -19.36 -9.41 1.35
CA ALA A 266 -18.34 -10.39 0.98
C ALA A 266 -17.26 -9.78 0.06
N HIS A 267 -17.66 -8.83 -0.79
CA HIS A 267 -16.78 -8.06 -1.67
C HIS A 267 -15.81 -7.13 -0.94
N SER A 268 -15.99 -6.93 0.37
CA SER A 268 -15.08 -6.17 1.22
C SER A 268 -13.94 -7.00 1.83
N LEU A 269 -13.93 -8.31 1.58
CA LEU A 269 -12.83 -9.19 1.92
C LEU A 269 -11.90 -9.35 0.72
N VAL A 270 -10.59 -9.32 0.98
CA VAL A 270 -9.55 -9.59 -0.01
C VAL A 270 -8.80 -10.88 0.31
N GLU A 271 -8.26 -11.53 -0.73
CA GLU A 271 -7.45 -12.76 -0.65
C GLU A 271 -6.01 -12.45 -1.11
N PRO A 272 -5.08 -12.04 -0.21
CA PRO A 272 -3.76 -11.56 -0.61
C PRO A 272 -2.90 -12.63 -1.30
N ALA A 273 -2.98 -13.89 -0.86
CA ALA A 273 -2.28 -15.01 -1.49
C ALA A 273 -2.74 -15.19 -2.95
N ARG A 274 -4.04 -15.07 -3.21
CA ARG A 274 -4.61 -15.15 -4.56
C ARG A 274 -4.12 -14.02 -5.45
N ILE A 275 -4.08 -12.78 -4.93
CA ILE A 275 -3.53 -11.63 -5.67
C ILE A 275 -2.08 -11.91 -6.09
N ALA A 276 -1.26 -12.38 -5.15
CA ALA A 276 0.15 -12.65 -5.42
C ALA A 276 0.36 -13.78 -6.45
N ILE A 277 -0.43 -14.86 -6.38
CA ILE A 277 -0.40 -15.96 -7.37
C ILE A 277 -0.83 -15.45 -8.74
N GLN A 278 -1.95 -14.72 -8.82
CA GLN A 278 -2.46 -14.17 -10.08
C GLN A 278 -1.45 -13.24 -10.76
N GLU A 279 -0.80 -12.37 -9.99
CA GLU A 279 0.23 -11.48 -10.52
C GLU A 279 1.51 -12.24 -10.91
N CYS A 280 1.90 -13.26 -10.15
CA CYS A 280 3.05 -14.11 -10.51
C CYS A 280 2.85 -14.84 -11.84
N VAL A 281 1.65 -15.42 -12.05
CA VAL A 281 1.27 -16.06 -13.32
C VAL A 281 1.24 -15.03 -14.45
N LYS A 282 0.68 -13.85 -14.20
CA LYS A 282 0.59 -12.78 -15.20
C LYS A 282 1.96 -12.32 -15.70
N THR A 283 2.98 -12.33 -14.84
CA THR A 283 4.35 -11.95 -15.19
C THR A 283 5.21 -13.16 -15.59
N GLY A 284 4.62 -14.29 -15.96
CA GLY A 284 5.39 -15.47 -16.41
C GLY A 284 6.41 -15.99 -15.39
N HIS A 285 6.13 -15.83 -14.09
CA HIS A 285 7.01 -16.23 -12.99
C HIS A 285 8.38 -15.52 -12.92
N GLU A 286 8.52 -14.33 -13.52
CA GLU A 286 9.80 -13.59 -13.61
C GLU A 286 10.42 -13.13 -12.27
N SER A 287 9.66 -13.12 -11.16
CA SER A 287 10.10 -12.57 -9.87
C SER A 287 9.72 -13.48 -8.71
N ASP A 288 10.70 -13.90 -7.90
CA ASP A 288 10.56 -14.55 -6.57
C ASP A 288 9.25 -15.37 -6.44
N CYS A 289 9.09 -16.33 -7.35
CA CYS A 289 7.83 -17.02 -7.61
C CYS A 289 7.31 -17.75 -6.37
N ILE A 290 6.15 -17.31 -5.86
CA ILE A 290 5.49 -17.94 -4.71
C ILE A 290 4.66 -19.18 -5.09
N CYS A 291 4.50 -19.47 -6.38
CA CYS A 291 3.68 -20.60 -6.83
C CYS A 291 4.24 -21.95 -6.35
N GLN A 292 5.54 -22.07 -6.08
CA GLN A 292 6.14 -23.32 -5.58
C GLN A 292 5.97 -23.53 -4.07
N SER A 293 6.03 -22.46 -3.27
CA SER A 293 5.85 -22.52 -1.81
C SER A 293 4.39 -22.63 -1.37
N SER A 294 3.47 -22.39 -2.30
CA SER A 294 2.03 -22.33 -2.07
C SER A 294 1.37 -23.72 -2.03
N PHE A 295 2.02 -24.78 -2.52
CA PHE A 295 1.45 -26.13 -2.51
C PHE A 295 2.16 -27.01 -1.50
N THR A 296 1.55 -27.19 -0.34
CA THR A 296 1.73 -28.41 0.44
C THR A 296 0.85 -29.51 -0.16
N GLU A 297 1.39 -30.72 -0.37
CA GLU A 297 0.68 -31.89 -0.95
C GLU A 297 -0.68 -32.21 -0.30
N ASN A 298 -0.99 -31.65 0.87
CA ASN A 298 -2.28 -31.79 1.55
C ASN A 298 -3.40 -30.93 0.96
N ASP A 299 -3.11 -29.83 0.25
CA ASP A 299 -4.14 -28.93 -0.30
C ASP A 299 -4.68 -29.43 -1.66
N LEU A 300 -3.90 -30.23 -2.39
CA LEU A 300 -4.33 -30.89 -3.63
C LEU A 300 -5.23 -32.11 -3.39
N ALA A 301 -5.27 -32.65 -2.16
CA ALA A 301 -6.05 -33.84 -1.85
C ALA A 301 -7.57 -33.56 -1.67
N ALA A 302 -7.98 -32.29 -1.53
CA ALA A 302 -9.36 -31.93 -1.21
C ALA A 302 -10.23 -31.57 -2.43
N GLU A 303 -9.66 -31.26 -3.59
CA GLU A 303 -10.40 -30.76 -4.76
C GLU A 303 -9.96 -31.34 -6.11
N LEU A 304 -9.33 -32.53 -6.13
CA LEU A 304 -9.24 -33.26 -7.40
C LEU A 304 -10.62 -33.87 -7.71
N SER A 305 -11.43 -33.15 -8.49
CA SER A 305 -12.53 -33.77 -9.20
C SER A 305 -11.97 -34.91 -10.05
N ASP A 306 -12.55 -36.11 -9.95
CA ASP A 306 -12.17 -37.27 -10.76
C ASP A 306 -11.96 -36.84 -12.22
N TYR A 307 -10.75 -37.06 -12.72
CA TYR A 307 -10.42 -36.90 -14.12
C TYR A 307 -11.38 -37.75 -14.96
N SER A 308 -12.38 -37.12 -15.60
CA SER A 308 -13.30 -37.78 -16.52
C SER A 308 -12.79 -37.72 -17.97
N GLY A 309 -11.48 -37.58 -18.17
CA GLY A 309 -10.89 -37.62 -19.49
C GLY A 309 -11.10 -39.00 -20.10
N VAL A 310 -11.94 -39.06 -21.13
CA VAL A 310 -12.14 -40.26 -21.93
C VAL A 310 -10.79 -40.63 -22.54
N CYS A 311 -10.18 -41.71 -22.04
CA CYS A 311 -9.07 -42.36 -22.73
C CYS A 311 -9.62 -42.95 -24.03
N CYS A 312 -9.48 -42.20 -25.13
CA CYS A 312 -9.58 -42.77 -26.47
C CYS A 312 -8.33 -43.63 -26.70
N ASN A 313 -8.39 -44.89 -26.26
CA ASN A 313 -7.44 -45.92 -26.65
C ASN A 313 -7.96 -46.61 -27.91
N GLU A 314 -7.51 -46.15 -29.09
CA GLU A 314 -7.41 -46.96 -30.32
C GLU A 314 -6.32 -46.28 -31.18
N GLU A 315 -5.30 -46.89 -31.80
CA GLU A 315 -4.67 -48.22 -31.80
C GLU A 315 -3.30 -48.00 -32.51
N GLU A 316 -2.26 -48.68 -32.01
CA GLU A 316 -1.00 -49.14 -32.64
C GLU A 316 -0.36 -48.37 -33.84
N GLY A 317 0.88 -47.92 -33.65
CA GLY A 317 1.79 -47.58 -34.77
C GLY A 317 3.10 -46.89 -34.40
N ASP A 318 4.12 -47.70 -34.11
CA ASP A 318 5.60 -47.53 -34.23
C ASP A 318 6.31 -46.17 -34.12
N GLU A 319 7.39 -46.24 -33.31
CA GLU A 319 8.69 -45.55 -33.40
C GLU A 319 8.74 -44.00 -33.50
N SER A 320 9.18 -43.37 -32.41
CA SER A 320 10.52 -42.75 -32.29
C SER A 320 10.53 -41.46 -31.47
N ASP A 321 11.63 -41.34 -30.73
CA ASP A 321 12.19 -40.16 -30.06
C ASP A 321 11.46 -39.55 -28.87
N THR A 322 12.23 -39.52 -27.78
CA THR A 322 12.01 -38.82 -26.53
C THR A 322 11.87 -37.32 -26.77
N ASP A 323 10.64 -36.85 -26.91
CA ASP A 323 10.31 -35.47 -26.60
C ASP A 323 10.03 -35.38 -25.10
N GLU A 324 10.86 -34.63 -24.40
CA GLU A 324 10.64 -34.21 -23.02
C GLU A 324 9.20 -33.69 -22.91
N GLU A 325 8.37 -34.37 -22.11
CA GLU A 325 7.06 -33.84 -21.69
C GLU A 325 7.32 -32.50 -20.99
N PHE A 326 7.26 -31.42 -21.76
CA PHE A 326 7.16 -30.07 -21.26
C PHE A 326 5.82 -30.02 -20.52
N PHE A 327 5.86 -30.18 -19.21
CA PHE A 327 4.73 -29.88 -18.35
C PHE A 327 4.47 -28.38 -18.45
N ASP A 328 3.66 -27.99 -19.44
CA ASP A 328 2.92 -26.74 -19.41
C ASP A 328 2.09 -26.79 -18.13
N ALA A 329 2.62 -26.18 -17.07
CA ALA A 329 1.86 -25.95 -15.85
C ALA A 329 0.65 -25.11 -16.26
N GLN A 330 -0.50 -25.75 -16.44
CA GLN A 330 -1.74 -25.06 -16.72
C GLN A 330 -1.92 -24.00 -15.63
N PRO A 331 -2.20 -22.74 -16.00
CA PRO A 331 -2.37 -21.67 -15.02
C PRO A 331 -3.46 -22.11 -14.05
N LEU A 332 -3.18 -22.01 -12.75
CA LEU A 332 -4.13 -22.33 -11.69
C LEU A 332 -5.46 -21.63 -11.98
N HIS A 333 -6.43 -22.38 -12.49
CA HIS A 333 -7.77 -21.90 -12.67
C HIS A 333 -8.42 -21.91 -11.29
N PHE A 334 -8.29 -20.80 -10.55
CA PHE A 334 -9.23 -20.52 -9.47
C PHE A 334 -10.64 -20.63 -10.05
N ASP A 335 -11.48 -21.47 -9.45
CA ASP A 335 -12.80 -21.79 -9.96
C ASP A 335 -13.55 -20.51 -10.36
N ASN A 336 -14.01 -20.44 -11.61
CA ASN A 336 -14.65 -19.25 -12.17
C ASN A 336 -15.96 -18.90 -11.44
N GLN A 337 -16.50 -19.80 -10.61
CA GLN A 337 -17.66 -19.52 -9.76
C GLN A 337 -17.33 -18.52 -8.62
N ASP A 338 -16.07 -18.43 -8.18
CA ASP A 338 -15.61 -17.46 -7.17
C ASP A 338 -15.19 -16.10 -7.76
N GLN A 339 -15.20 -15.95 -9.10
CA GLN A 339 -14.87 -14.67 -9.75
C GLN A 339 -15.94 -13.58 -9.58
N CYS A 340 -17.12 -13.89 -9.04
CA CYS A 340 -18.21 -12.94 -8.97
C CYS A 340 -18.20 -12.06 -7.71
N ASN A 341 -17.59 -12.51 -6.60
CA ASN A 341 -17.93 -11.95 -5.28
C ASN A 341 -16.83 -11.14 -4.56
N SER A 342 -15.57 -11.08 -5.04
CA SER A 342 -14.46 -10.35 -4.37
C SER A 342 -13.65 -9.48 -5.35
N LYS A 343 -14.27 -8.46 -5.97
CA LYS A 343 -13.58 -7.60 -6.95
C LYS A 343 -13.38 -6.16 -6.51
N MET A 344 -14.26 -5.62 -5.66
CA MET A 344 -14.33 -4.19 -5.40
C MET A 344 -13.03 -3.58 -4.85
N PHE A 345 -12.43 -4.19 -3.83
CA PHE A 345 -11.17 -3.71 -3.24
C PHE A 345 -9.96 -4.57 -3.60
N SER A 346 -10.17 -5.72 -4.26
CA SER A 346 -9.09 -6.57 -4.75
C SER A 346 -8.19 -5.84 -5.76
N GLU A 347 -8.76 -4.98 -6.61
CA GLU A 347 -8.01 -4.14 -7.55
C GLU A 347 -7.03 -3.20 -6.83
N THR A 348 -7.47 -2.56 -5.75
CA THR A 348 -6.62 -1.62 -4.99
C THR A 348 -5.59 -2.34 -4.13
N ALA A 349 -5.95 -3.49 -3.55
CA ALA A 349 -4.97 -4.36 -2.91
C ALA A 349 -3.91 -4.84 -3.92
N THR A 350 -4.31 -5.17 -5.16
CA THR A 350 -3.39 -5.53 -6.24
C THR A 350 -2.48 -4.35 -6.63
N LEU A 351 -3.01 -3.12 -6.70
CA LEU A 351 -2.19 -1.93 -6.92
C LEU A 351 -1.16 -1.73 -5.79
N LEU A 352 -1.57 -1.94 -4.54
CA LEU A 352 -0.67 -1.87 -3.39
C LEU A 352 0.43 -2.96 -3.50
N TYR A 353 0.07 -4.20 -3.81
CA TYR A 353 1.03 -5.30 -4.03
C TYR A 353 2.11 -4.91 -5.04
N LYS A 354 1.69 -4.38 -6.19
CA LYS A 354 2.60 -3.93 -7.24
C LYS A 354 3.47 -2.77 -6.78
N ALA A 355 2.88 -1.80 -6.07
CA ALA A 355 3.61 -0.63 -5.56
C ALA A 355 4.66 -1.03 -4.51
N GLN A 356 4.48 -2.16 -3.85
CA GLN A 356 5.46 -2.80 -2.97
C GLN A 356 6.47 -3.68 -3.72
N GLY A 357 6.52 -3.60 -5.05
CA GLY A 357 7.44 -4.38 -5.88
C GLY A 357 7.07 -5.87 -5.91
N ARG A 358 5.76 -6.17 -5.90
CA ARG A 358 5.19 -7.53 -5.91
C ARG A 358 5.67 -8.38 -4.74
N ILE A 359 5.74 -7.76 -3.57
CA ILE A 359 6.05 -8.42 -2.31
C ILE A 359 5.06 -7.92 -1.26
N TRP A 360 4.47 -8.84 -0.53
CA TRP A 360 3.71 -8.53 0.67
C TRP A 360 4.65 -8.34 1.86
N ILE A 361 4.34 -7.39 2.74
CA ILE A 361 5.06 -7.25 4.02
C ILE A 361 4.64 -8.37 4.98
N GLY A 362 3.34 -8.69 5.01
CA GLY A 362 2.77 -9.74 5.82
C GLY A 362 2.86 -11.12 5.17
N GLU A 363 2.69 -12.15 6.00
CA GLU A 363 2.55 -13.54 5.55
C GLU A 363 1.06 -13.90 5.41
N TYR A 364 0.73 -14.57 4.29
CA TYR A 364 -0.64 -14.92 3.94
C TYR A 364 -0.76 -16.39 3.55
N ALA A 365 -1.74 -17.07 4.13
CA ALA A 365 -2.08 -18.44 3.76
C ALA A 365 -3.06 -18.45 2.56
N ILE A 366 -3.10 -19.56 1.83
CA ILE A 366 -4.12 -19.77 0.79
C ILE A 366 -5.51 -19.81 1.43
N GLY A 367 -6.49 -19.21 0.76
CA GLY A 367 -7.87 -19.11 1.25
C GLY A 367 -8.04 -18.11 2.41
N GLU A 368 -6.97 -17.41 2.83
CA GLU A 368 -7.09 -16.37 3.84
C GLU A 368 -7.83 -15.14 3.28
N ARG A 369 -8.97 -14.81 3.90
CA ARG A 369 -9.83 -13.67 3.55
C ARG A 369 -9.74 -12.60 4.63
N LEU A 370 -9.36 -11.38 4.28
CA LEU A 370 -9.13 -10.32 5.26
C LEU A 370 -9.97 -9.08 4.96
N CYS A 371 -10.55 -8.50 6.01
CA CYS A 371 -11.09 -7.16 5.96
C CYS A 371 -9.95 -6.12 5.97
N ALA A 372 -10.23 -4.87 5.58
CA ALA A 372 -9.21 -3.82 5.45
C ALA A 372 -8.36 -3.66 6.71
N THR A 373 -8.99 -3.64 7.89
CA THR A 373 -8.28 -3.40 9.15
C THR A 373 -7.29 -4.53 9.44
N CYS A 374 -7.68 -5.79 9.26
CA CYS A 374 -6.79 -6.93 9.47
C CYS A 374 -5.69 -7.01 8.41
N PHE A 375 -6.03 -6.74 7.14
CA PHE A 375 -5.07 -6.68 6.04
C PHE A 375 -4.01 -5.60 6.25
N LEU A 376 -4.44 -4.36 6.51
CA LEU A 376 -3.53 -3.22 6.72
C LEU A 376 -2.72 -3.33 8.02
N PHE A 377 -3.24 -4.05 9.02
CA PHE A 377 -2.47 -4.41 10.22
C PHE A 377 -1.36 -5.41 9.89
N LYS A 378 -1.65 -6.49 9.14
CA LYS A 378 -0.64 -7.46 8.68
C LYS A 378 0.42 -6.82 7.78
N GLU A 379 0.03 -5.88 6.92
CA GLU A 379 0.96 -5.07 6.11
C GLU A 379 1.66 -3.94 6.91
N GLN A 380 1.48 -3.86 8.22
CA GLN A 380 2.13 -2.86 9.10
C GLN A 380 1.83 -1.40 8.74
N TYR A 381 0.73 -1.12 8.03
CA TYR A 381 0.24 0.24 7.79
C TYR A 381 -0.57 0.79 8.98
N ILE A 382 -1.09 -0.10 9.83
CA ILE A 382 -1.85 0.23 11.05
C ILE A 382 -1.22 -0.53 12.23
N GLY A 383 -0.98 0.17 13.35
CA GLY A 383 -0.49 -0.43 14.61
C GLY A 383 -1.61 -0.93 15.52
N GLU A 384 -1.26 -1.54 16.65
CA GLU A 384 -2.23 -2.06 17.64
C GLU A 384 -3.07 -0.94 18.28
N ASP A 385 -2.43 0.19 18.59
CA ASP A 385 -3.07 1.43 19.02
C ASP A 385 -3.71 2.20 17.84
N GLY A 386 -3.51 1.69 16.63
CA GLY A 386 -3.89 2.33 15.40
C GLY A 386 -2.85 3.17 14.71
N PHE A 387 -1.65 3.26 15.28
CA PHE A 387 -0.57 4.08 14.79
C PHE A 387 0.64 3.23 14.45
N ALA A 388 0.90 3.07 13.14
CA ALA A 388 2.17 2.52 12.68
C ALA A 388 3.15 3.68 12.45
N ALA A 389 3.82 4.13 13.52
CA ALA A 389 4.81 5.20 13.42
C ALA A 389 6.14 4.72 12.79
N GLU A 390 6.43 3.42 12.91
CA GLU A 390 7.63 2.82 12.33
C GLU A 390 7.31 2.24 10.96
N PHE A 391 8.20 2.50 10.00
CA PHE A 391 8.06 1.95 8.67
C PHE A 391 8.65 0.54 8.65
N PRO A 392 7.97 -0.41 7.99
CA PRO A 392 8.51 -1.74 7.78
C PRO A 392 9.84 -1.68 7.03
N PRO A 393 10.71 -2.68 7.23
CA PRO A 393 11.94 -2.78 6.46
C PRO A 393 11.63 -2.75 4.97
N MET A 394 12.51 -2.11 4.21
CA MET A 394 12.37 -2.05 2.76
C MET A 394 12.46 -3.47 2.17
N PRO A 395 11.55 -3.87 1.27
CA PRO A 395 11.61 -5.18 0.64
C PRO A 395 12.90 -5.34 -0.18
N LYS A 396 13.43 -6.58 -0.26
CA LYS A 396 14.64 -6.88 -1.04
C LYS A 396 14.51 -6.52 -2.53
N SER A 397 13.29 -6.51 -3.07
CA SER A 397 13.01 -6.07 -4.44
C SER A 397 13.46 -4.63 -4.72
N PHE A 398 13.51 -3.77 -3.69
CA PHE A 398 13.97 -2.40 -3.78
C PHE A 398 15.51 -2.26 -3.62
N GLU A 399 16.22 -3.30 -3.19
CA GLU A 399 17.68 -3.25 -2.96
C GLU A 399 18.49 -3.46 -4.24
N SER A 400 17.92 -4.12 -5.25
CA SER A 400 18.59 -4.42 -6.51
C SER A 400 18.11 -3.49 -7.63
N PHE A 401 18.96 -2.56 -8.06
CA PHE A 401 18.92 -2.10 -9.45
C PHE A 401 19.37 -3.26 -10.32
N ARG A 402 18.78 -3.41 -11.52
CA ARG A 402 19.40 -4.29 -12.51
C ARG A 402 20.76 -3.69 -12.85
N THR A 403 21.83 -4.36 -12.42
CA THR A 403 23.19 -4.05 -12.82
C THR A 403 23.30 -4.22 -14.32
N GLU A 404 23.33 -3.11 -15.06
CA GLU A 404 24.00 -2.91 -16.35
C GLU A 404 23.80 -1.44 -16.76
N TRP A 405 24.80 -0.59 -16.51
CA TRP A 405 25.00 0.67 -17.23
C TRP A 405 26.10 0.46 -18.26
#